data_AF-A0A952TNQ1-F1
#
_entry.id   AF-A0A952TNQ1-F1
#
_cell.length_a   1.000
_cell.length_b   1.000
_cell.length_c   1.000
_cell.angle_alpha   90.00
_cell.angle_beta   90.00
_cell.angle_gamma   90.00
#
_symmetry.space_group_name_H-M   'P 1'
#
loop_
_entity.id
_entity.type
_entity.pdbx_description
1 polymer ?
#
loop_
_entity_poly.entity_id
_entity_poly.type
_entity_poly.pdbx_seq_one_letter_code
_entity_poly.pdbx_strand_id
1 'polypeptide(L)'
;MKTEKTSYVEKNKGAWALKKLEGQRLFLSLSLFSLILVAVFANEQMMRQERPHYVTTNMQGPDRLDALNRAIASAQPVNVFRDLEWEHQLAQRLGKEKTDRQPASVSQKVTLMDDLRYGPLAGKYRIRSIQSVDDTKVTEIEYIDSAEITDQPIHLSDAQAFLMKYRSLMKVDYAQAKLAYQADGKQSWQLIGQDQQLVGRAEMKYDSEGHFLGLAIQTAE
;
A
#
# COMPACT_ATOMS: atom_id res chain seq x y z
N MET A 1 26.95 -53.21 79.76
CA MET A 1 25.84 -53.25 78.77
C MET A 1 25.02 -51.96 78.83
N LYS A 2 25.41 -50.89 78.11
CA LYS A 2 24.56 -49.68 77.98
C LYS A 2 24.91 -48.78 76.78
N THR A 3 25.59 -49.29 75.76
CA THR A 3 26.16 -48.47 74.68
C THR A 3 25.56 -48.71 73.30
N GLU A 4 24.76 -49.76 73.08
CA GLU A 4 24.17 -50.02 71.74
C GLU A 4 22.82 -49.31 71.48
N LYS A 5 22.03 -49.01 72.51
CA LYS A 5 20.70 -48.41 72.31
C LYS A 5 20.73 -46.92 71.96
N THR A 6 21.79 -46.19 72.28
CA THR A 6 21.93 -44.75 71.98
C THR A 6 22.29 -44.48 70.52
N SER A 7 23.09 -45.35 69.89
CA SER A 7 23.55 -45.19 68.50
C SER A 7 22.41 -45.28 67.46
N TYR A 8 21.41 -46.14 67.69
CA TYR A 8 20.26 -46.28 66.79
C TYR A 8 19.28 -45.10 66.86
N VAL A 9 19.11 -44.48 68.03
CA VAL A 9 18.21 -43.32 68.20
C VAL A 9 18.79 -42.06 67.58
N GLU A 10 20.11 -41.86 67.64
CA GLU A 10 20.76 -40.71 66.98
C GLU A 10 20.78 -40.82 65.46
N LYS A 11 21.02 -42.03 64.90
CA LYS A 11 20.96 -42.26 63.45
C LYS A 11 19.56 -41.98 62.85
N ASN A 12 18.49 -42.35 63.56
CA ASN A 12 17.13 -42.06 63.12
C ASN A 12 16.76 -40.57 63.19
N LYS A 13 17.30 -39.82 64.16
CA LYS A 13 17.09 -38.35 64.26
C LYS A 13 17.78 -37.60 63.12
N GLY A 14 19.01 -38.00 62.75
CA GLY A 14 19.74 -37.44 61.62
C GLY A 14 19.05 -37.70 60.27
N ALA A 15 18.57 -38.93 60.06
CA ALA A 15 17.80 -39.30 58.86
C ALA A 15 16.47 -38.52 58.74
N TRP A 16 15.79 -38.27 59.87
CA TRP A 16 14.56 -37.47 59.89
C TRP A 16 14.83 -35.98 59.61
N ALA A 17 15.92 -35.43 60.14
CA ALA A 17 16.34 -34.05 59.88
C ALA A 17 16.71 -33.83 58.40
N LEU A 18 17.42 -34.78 57.78
CA LEU A 18 17.76 -34.73 56.36
C LEU A 18 16.51 -34.79 55.46
N LYS A 19 15.56 -35.70 55.75
CA LYS A 19 14.27 -35.75 55.04
C LYS A 19 13.46 -34.45 55.18
N LYS A 20 13.52 -33.81 56.34
CA LYS A 20 12.85 -32.52 56.58
C LYS A 20 13.48 -31.39 55.75
N LEU A 21 14.81 -31.36 55.65
CA LEU A 21 15.54 -30.40 54.83
C LEU A 21 15.31 -30.63 53.32
N GLU A 22 15.28 -31.87 52.87
CA GLU A 22 14.93 -32.23 51.48
C GLU A 22 13.49 -31.83 51.15
N GLY A 23 12.55 -32.09 52.06
CA GLY A 23 11.16 -31.66 51.93
C GLY A 23 11.06 -30.14 51.81
N GLN A 24 11.73 -29.38 52.68
CA GLN A 24 11.75 -27.91 52.62
C GLN A 24 12.35 -27.37 51.31
N ARG A 25 13.41 -27.99 50.80
CA ARG A 25 14.01 -27.62 49.51
C ARG A 25 13.07 -27.90 48.34
N LEU A 26 12.37 -29.03 48.36
CA LEU A 26 11.37 -29.37 47.35
C LEU A 26 10.16 -28.41 47.39
N PHE A 27 9.69 -28.03 48.58
CA PHE A 27 8.63 -27.03 48.69
C PHE A 27 9.06 -25.65 48.19
N LEU A 28 10.29 -25.23 48.48
CA LEU A 28 10.85 -23.97 47.99
C LEU A 28 11.02 -23.97 46.47
N SER A 29 11.55 -25.05 45.90
CA SER A 29 11.72 -25.15 44.44
C SER A 29 10.38 -25.18 43.71
N LEU A 30 9.38 -25.90 44.25
CA LEU A 30 8.03 -25.95 43.68
C LEU A 30 7.30 -24.60 43.78
N SER A 31 7.48 -23.88 44.90
CA SER A 31 6.93 -22.53 45.07
C SER A 31 7.55 -21.52 44.10
N LEU A 32 8.88 -21.57 43.91
CA LEU A 32 9.56 -20.72 42.94
C LEU A 32 9.11 -21.03 41.51
N PHE A 33 8.97 -22.31 41.17
CA PHE A 33 8.48 -22.73 39.85
C PHE A 33 7.04 -22.27 39.60
N SER A 34 6.17 -22.37 40.60
CA SER A 34 4.79 -21.87 40.53
C SER A 34 4.76 -20.35 40.29
N LEU A 35 5.62 -19.58 40.95
CA LEU A 35 5.68 -18.13 40.79
C LEU A 35 6.17 -17.72 39.39
N ILE A 36 7.14 -18.45 38.84
CA ILE A 36 7.61 -18.26 37.46
C ILE A 36 6.49 -18.57 36.46
N LEU A 37 5.74 -19.66 36.65
CA LEU A 37 4.62 -20.01 35.78
C LEU A 37 3.51 -18.96 35.80
N VAL A 38 3.18 -18.43 36.98
CA VAL A 38 2.19 -17.34 37.12
C VAL A 38 2.68 -16.07 36.42
N ALA A 39 3.96 -15.71 36.55
CA ALA A 39 4.53 -14.55 35.87
C ALA A 39 4.52 -14.71 34.35
N VAL A 40 4.86 -15.89 33.82
CA VAL A 40 4.80 -16.19 32.38
C VAL A 40 3.36 -16.14 31.87
N PHE A 41 2.43 -16.75 32.61
CA PHE A 41 1.01 -16.76 32.24
C PHE A 41 0.40 -15.35 32.28
N ALA A 42 0.68 -14.57 33.33
CA ALA A 42 0.23 -13.19 33.44
C ALA A 42 0.81 -12.31 32.32
N ASN A 43 2.10 -12.47 32.01
CA ASN A 43 2.74 -11.77 30.90
C ASN A 43 2.10 -12.16 29.56
N GLU A 44 1.85 -13.46 29.34
CA GLU A 44 1.18 -13.92 28.13
C GLU A 44 -0.26 -13.39 28.03
N GLN A 45 -0.99 -13.33 29.14
CA GLN A 45 -2.35 -12.80 29.19
C GLN A 45 -2.39 -11.30 28.91
N MET A 46 -1.49 -10.50 29.50
CA MET A 46 -1.37 -9.06 29.23
C MET A 46 -0.95 -8.82 27.77
N MET A 47 0.03 -9.57 27.27
CA MET A 47 0.45 -9.51 25.87
C MET A 47 -0.64 -9.96 24.89
N ARG A 48 -1.55 -10.85 25.28
CA ARG A 48 -2.71 -11.22 24.44
C ARG A 48 -3.75 -10.09 24.35
N GLN A 49 -3.88 -9.27 25.39
CA GLN A 49 -4.79 -8.12 25.39
C GLN A 49 -4.23 -6.92 24.60
N GLU A 50 -2.91 -6.76 24.56
CA GLU A 50 -2.24 -5.65 23.86
C GLU A 50 -1.84 -5.96 22.41
N ARG A 51 -2.13 -7.16 21.90
CA ARG A 51 -1.85 -7.48 20.50
C ARG A 51 -2.76 -6.64 19.60
N PRO A 52 -2.22 -5.72 18.78
CA PRO A 52 -3.03 -5.06 17.78
C PRO A 52 -3.60 -6.12 16.84
N HIS A 53 -4.91 -6.08 16.61
CA HIS A 53 -5.54 -6.92 15.61
C HIS A 53 -5.02 -6.50 14.23
N TYR A 54 -4.11 -7.30 13.67
CA TYR A 54 -3.66 -7.14 12.30
C TYR A 54 -4.78 -7.63 11.37
N VAL A 55 -5.51 -6.70 10.76
CA VAL A 55 -6.44 -7.03 9.67
C VAL A 55 -5.59 -7.41 8.47
N THR A 56 -5.42 -8.72 8.24
CA THR A 56 -4.74 -9.22 7.03
C THR A 56 -5.75 -9.27 5.88
N THR A 57 -5.39 -8.72 4.73
CA THR A 57 -6.25 -8.61 3.54
C THR A 57 -6.44 -9.94 2.79
N ASN A 58 -6.04 -11.06 3.37
CA ASN A 58 -6.08 -12.39 2.74
C ASN A 58 -7.43 -13.11 2.93
N MET A 59 -8.54 -12.37 2.98
CA MET A 59 -9.88 -12.94 2.96
C MET A 59 -10.47 -12.78 1.56
N GLN A 60 -10.47 -13.87 0.79
CA GLN A 60 -11.10 -13.94 -0.53
C GLN A 60 -12.60 -14.22 -0.32
N GLY A 61 -13.46 -13.23 -0.61
CA GLY A 61 -14.92 -13.38 -0.56
C GLY A 61 -15.68 -12.07 -0.81
N PRO A 62 -16.97 -12.14 -1.18
CA PRO A 62 -17.81 -10.98 -1.52
C PRO A 62 -18.19 -10.08 -0.32
N ASP A 63 -18.02 -10.53 0.92
CA ASP A 63 -18.33 -9.77 2.16
C ASP A 63 -17.23 -8.77 2.56
N ARG A 64 -16.28 -8.48 1.66
CA ARG A 64 -15.06 -7.70 1.91
C ARG A 64 -15.34 -6.27 2.37
N LEU A 65 -16.37 -5.62 1.83
CA LEU A 65 -16.64 -4.20 2.12
C LEU A 65 -17.34 -4.02 3.47
N ASP A 66 -18.32 -4.87 3.80
CA ASP A 66 -19.06 -4.76 5.07
C ASP A 66 -18.21 -5.14 6.28
N ALA A 67 -17.29 -6.11 6.13
CA ALA A 67 -16.35 -6.48 7.17
C ALA A 67 -15.28 -5.39 7.42
N LEU A 68 -14.76 -4.75 6.36
CA LEU A 68 -13.84 -3.60 6.51
C LEU A 68 -14.56 -2.38 7.09
N ASN A 69 -15.79 -2.11 6.68
CA ASN A 69 -16.56 -0.95 7.13
C ASN A 69 -16.92 -1.05 8.63
N ARG A 70 -17.25 -2.25 9.14
CA ARG A 70 -17.43 -2.48 10.60
C ARG A 70 -16.12 -2.47 11.39
N ALA A 71 -15.01 -2.94 10.82
CA ALA A 71 -13.70 -2.92 11.49
C ALA A 71 -13.17 -1.48 11.67
N ILE A 72 -13.45 -0.58 10.72
CA ILE A 72 -13.08 0.84 10.82
C ILE A 72 -14.01 1.59 11.78
N ALA A 73 -15.31 1.29 11.78
CA ALA A 73 -16.29 1.94 12.66
C ALA A 73 -16.16 1.57 14.15
N SER A 74 -15.44 0.49 14.48
CA SER A 74 -15.20 0.02 15.84
C SER A 74 -13.82 0.40 16.40
N ALA A 75 -13.01 1.14 15.64
CA ALA A 75 -11.84 1.82 16.16
C ALA A 75 -12.31 2.97 17.07
N GLN A 76 -12.59 2.64 18.33
CA GLN A 76 -12.80 3.63 19.39
C GLN A 76 -11.60 4.61 19.40
N PRO A 77 -11.80 5.89 19.74
CA PRO A 77 -10.69 6.83 19.88
C PRO A 77 -9.84 6.42 21.08
N VAL A 78 -8.83 5.59 20.83
CA VAL A 78 -7.83 5.21 21.83
C VAL A 78 -6.95 6.44 22.06
N ASN A 79 -7.15 7.07 23.22
CA ASN A 79 -6.31 8.06 23.89
C ASN A 79 -5.59 9.09 22.99
N VAL A 80 -5.98 10.37 23.14
CA VAL A 80 -5.37 11.54 22.50
C VAL A 80 -3.89 11.76 22.90
N PHE A 81 -3.38 10.98 23.86
CA PHE A 81 -1.96 10.95 24.26
C PHE A 81 -1.18 9.76 23.68
N ARG A 82 -1.62 9.19 22.55
CA ARG A 82 -0.82 8.25 21.76
C ARG A 82 0.50 8.94 21.41
N ASP A 83 1.61 8.40 21.92
CA ASP A 83 2.96 8.99 21.87
C ASP A 83 3.30 9.48 20.46
N LEU A 84 3.18 10.80 20.25
CA LEU A 84 3.53 11.45 18.99
C LEU A 84 4.99 11.18 18.60
N GLU A 85 5.85 11.00 19.60
CA GLU A 85 7.25 10.61 19.39
C GLU A 85 7.38 9.19 18.84
N TRP A 86 6.60 8.24 19.35
CA TRP A 86 6.58 6.87 18.83
C TRP A 86 6.06 6.84 17.40
N GLU A 87 4.98 7.57 17.11
CA GLU A 87 4.45 7.69 15.74
C GLU A 87 5.44 8.34 14.79
N HIS A 88 6.11 9.40 15.24
CA HIS A 88 7.11 10.10 14.44
C HIS A 88 8.31 9.19 14.15
N GLN A 89 8.77 8.43 15.14
CA GLN A 89 9.85 7.46 14.96
C GLN A 89 9.44 6.31 14.04
N LEU A 90 8.20 5.81 14.15
CA LEU A 90 7.66 4.78 13.27
C LEU A 90 7.56 5.28 11.82
N ALA A 91 7.05 6.49 11.62
CA ALA A 91 6.97 7.13 10.31
C ALA A 91 8.35 7.34 9.69
N GLN A 92 9.34 7.77 10.49
CA GLN A 92 10.72 7.92 10.03
C GLN A 92 11.37 6.58 9.68
N ARG A 93 11.09 5.51 10.43
CA ARG A 93 11.61 4.16 10.14
C ARG A 93 11.00 3.60 8.86
N LEU A 94 9.69 3.72 8.71
CA LEU A 94 8.97 3.31 7.48
C LEU A 94 9.39 4.11 6.25
N GLY A 95 9.73 5.40 6.40
CA GLY A 95 10.23 6.21 5.29
C GLY A 95 11.67 5.91 4.87
N LYS A 96 12.49 5.30 5.76
CA LYS A 96 13.90 4.97 5.52
C LYS A 96 14.10 3.54 5.04
N GLU A 97 13.24 2.61 5.45
CA GLU A 97 13.27 1.24 4.97
C GLU A 97 12.58 1.13 3.59
N LYS A 98 13.39 1.08 2.52
CA LYS A 98 12.97 0.52 1.23
C LYS A 98 12.85 -1.01 1.37
N THR A 99 11.94 -1.47 2.22
CA THR A 99 11.61 -2.89 2.33
C THR A 99 10.54 -3.21 1.29
N ASP A 100 10.63 -4.36 0.62
CA ASP A 100 9.67 -4.90 -0.38
C ASP A 100 8.22 -5.05 0.14
N ARG A 101 7.96 -4.68 1.39
CA ARG A 101 6.63 -4.59 1.99
C ARG A 101 6.28 -3.12 2.21
N GLN A 102 5.80 -2.51 1.13
CA GLN A 102 5.21 -1.17 1.21
C GLN A 102 4.02 -1.19 2.19
N PRO A 103 3.92 -0.20 3.10
CA PRO A 103 2.73 -0.05 3.93
C PRO A 103 1.50 0.10 3.03
N ALA A 104 0.50 -0.77 3.22
CA ALA A 104 -0.70 -0.90 2.38
C ALA A 104 -1.62 0.34 2.34
N SER A 105 -1.22 1.46 2.97
CA SER A 105 -2.01 2.70 3.03
C SER A 105 -1.17 3.98 2.99
N VAL A 106 0.05 3.95 2.47
CA VAL A 106 0.60 5.19 1.91
C VAL A 106 -0.03 5.31 0.52
N SER A 107 -1.03 6.19 0.38
CA SER A 107 -1.61 6.55 -0.92
C SER A 107 -0.48 6.67 -1.93
N GLN A 108 -0.42 5.73 -2.87
CA GLN A 108 0.54 5.83 -3.95
C GLN A 108 0.31 7.17 -4.63
N LYS A 109 1.37 7.95 -4.80
CA LYS A 109 1.30 9.23 -5.49
C LYS A 109 0.66 8.97 -6.85
N VAL A 110 -0.44 9.66 -7.16
CA VAL A 110 -1.16 9.53 -8.43
C VAL A 110 -0.15 9.64 -9.56
N THR A 111 -0.04 8.58 -10.36
CA THR A 111 0.88 8.57 -11.48
C THR A 111 0.34 9.47 -12.59
N LEU A 112 1.21 9.96 -13.47
CA LEU A 112 0.75 10.78 -14.60
C LEU A 112 -0.21 9.99 -15.51
N MET A 113 -0.06 8.67 -15.57
CA MET A 113 -0.94 7.78 -16.31
C MET A 113 -2.32 7.67 -15.65
N ASP A 114 -2.37 7.58 -14.32
CA ASP A 114 -3.65 7.60 -13.57
C ASP A 114 -4.34 8.96 -13.73
N ASP A 115 -3.59 10.06 -13.66
CA ASP A 115 -4.11 11.40 -13.90
C ASP A 115 -4.66 11.53 -15.33
N LEU A 116 -3.98 10.99 -16.36
CA LEU A 116 -4.51 10.97 -17.72
C LEU A 116 -5.81 10.16 -17.83
N ARG A 117 -5.83 8.96 -17.24
CA ARG A 117 -6.95 8.02 -17.36
C ARG A 117 -8.18 8.47 -16.60
N TYR A 118 -8.03 8.92 -15.36
CA TYR A 118 -9.12 9.25 -14.45
C TYR A 118 -9.36 10.75 -14.29
N GLY A 119 -8.41 11.60 -14.69
CA GLY A 119 -8.55 13.05 -14.69
C GLY A 119 -9.36 13.54 -15.90
N PRO A 120 -8.71 14.03 -16.98
CA PRO A 120 -9.44 14.62 -18.09
C PRO A 120 -10.30 13.60 -18.82
N LEU A 121 -9.83 12.36 -19.02
CA LEU A 121 -10.54 11.34 -19.78
C LEU A 121 -11.66 10.64 -19.00
N ALA A 122 -11.76 10.88 -17.68
CA ALA A 122 -12.79 10.34 -16.79
C ALA A 122 -13.05 8.82 -16.91
N GLY A 123 -12.05 8.03 -17.34
CA GLY A 123 -12.15 6.58 -17.53
C GLY A 123 -12.92 6.12 -18.77
N LYS A 124 -13.41 7.03 -19.62
CA LYS A 124 -14.27 6.71 -20.77
C LYS A 124 -13.52 6.36 -22.06
N TYR A 125 -12.20 6.52 -22.04
CA TYR A 125 -11.35 6.36 -23.22
C TYR A 125 -10.51 5.09 -23.09
N ARG A 126 -10.39 4.39 -24.22
CA ARG A 126 -9.40 3.34 -24.38
C ARG A 126 -8.05 3.98 -24.66
N ILE A 127 -7.07 3.72 -23.79
CA ILE A 127 -5.68 4.12 -23.99
C ILE A 127 -4.91 2.89 -24.47
N ARG A 128 -4.43 2.89 -25.72
CA ARG A 128 -3.46 1.90 -26.17
C ARG A 128 -2.06 2.40 -25.85
N SER A 129 -1.28 1.51 -25.26
CA SER A 129 0.10 1.77 -24.89
C SER A 129 0.99 0.62 -25.31
N ILE A 130 2.26 0.94 -25.56
CA ILE A 130 3.33 -0.01 -25.74
C ILE A 130 4.21 0.01 -24.50
N GLN A 131 4.62 -1.17 -24.05
CA GLN A 131 5.56 -1.29 -22.95
C GLN A 131 6.97 -1.00 -23.50
N SER A 132 7.55 0.11 -23.06
CA SER A 132 8.96 0.42 -23.29
C SER A 132 9.80 -0.16 -22.15
N VAL A 133 11.13 -0.16 -22.32
CA VAL A 133 12.11 -0.76 -21.41
C VAL A 133 11.91 -0.29 -19.96
N ASP A 134 11.54 0.98 -19.77
CA ASP A 134 11.42 1.60 -18.45
C ASP A 134 10.01 2.16 -18.13
N ASP A 135 9.10 2.28 -19.10
CA ASP A 135 7.78 2.92 -18.89
C ASP A 135 6.72 2.51 -19.92
N THR A 136 5.45 2.76 -19.61
CA THR A 136 4.30 2.53 -20.49
C THR A 136 4.04 3.76 -21.36
N LYS A 137 4.25 3.64 -22.66
CA LYS A 137 4.14 4.75 -23.61
C LYS A 137 2.82 4.70 -24.39
N VAL A 138 2.06 5.79 -24.36
CA VAL A 138 0.77 5.96 -25.05
C VAL A 138 0.98 6.16 -26.55
N THR A 139 0.27 5.36 -27.34
CA THR A 139 0.28 5.44 -28.81
C THR A 139 -1.04 5.98 -29.37
N GLU A 140 -2.15 5.61 -28.73
CA GLU A 140 -3.49 5.95 -29.18
C GLU A 140 -4.44 6.12 -27.98
N ILE A 141 -5.34 7.08 -28.07
CA ILE A 141 -6.46 7.31 -27.16
C ILE A 141 -7.72 7.36 -28.01
N GLU A 142 -8.74 6.60 -27.66
CA GLU A 142 -9.98 6.52 -28.43
C GLU A 142 -11.18 6.46 -27.48
N TYR A 143 -12.20 7.26 -27.77
CA TYR A 143 -13.47 7.21 -27.06
C TYR A 143 -14.15 5.86 -27.29
N ILE A 144 -14.65 5.25 -26.22
CA ILE A 144 -15.43 4.02 -26.33
C ILE A 144 -16.90 4.44 -26.33
N ASP A 145 -17.59 4.24 -27.45
CA ASP A 145 -19.03 4.46 -27.50
C ASP A 145 -19.72 3.54 -26.48
N SER A 146 -20.37 4.16 -25.51
CA SER A 146 -21.21 3.49 -24.52
C SER A 146 -22.67 3.55 -24.98
N ALA A 147 -23.43 2.51 -24.67
CA ALA A 147 -24.86 2.45 -24.97
C ALA A 147 -25.70 3.39 -24.08
N GLU A 148 -25.09 4.03 -23.07
CA GLU A 148 -25.76 4.93 -22.14
C GLU A 148 -25.86 6.35 -22.71
N ILE A 149 -27.08 6.88 -22.77
CA ILE A 149 -27.42 8.21 -23.35
C ILE A 149 -26.70 9.37 -22.65
N THR A 150 -26.31 9.18 -21.38
CA THR A 150 -25.59 10.18 -20.57
C THR A 150 -24.09 10.13 -20.77
N ASP A 151 -23.58 9.14 -21.51
CA ASP A 151 -22.15 8.99 -21.75
C ASP A 151 -21.75 9.78 -23.00
N GLN A 152 -21.27 11.01 -22.78
CA GLN A 152 -20.76 11.88 -23.83
C GLN A 152 -19.23 12.02 -23.73
N PRO A 153 -18.53 12.14 -24.87
CA PRO A 153 -17.11 12.45 -24.89
C PRO A 153 -16.85 13.84 -24.29
N ILE A 154 -15.65 14.03 -23.75
CA ILE A 154 -15.30 15.27 -23.02
C ILE A 154 -14.97 16.40 -23.99
N HIS A 155 -15.13 17.64 -23.55
CA HIS A 155 -14.54 18.79 -24.23
C HIS A 155 -13.13 19.06 -23.71
N LEU A 156 -12.12 19.11 -24.59
CA LEU A 156 -10.76 19.52 -24.23
C LEU A 156 -10.62 21.04 -24.38
N SER A 157 -10.41 21.75 -23.27
CA SER A 157 -10.30 23.21 -23.26
C SER A 157 -9.08 23.74 -24.02
N ASP A 158 -7.95 23.03 -23.93
CA ASP A 158 -6.69 23.38 -24.60
C ASP A 158 -5.93 22.10 -24.98
N ALA A 159 -5.93 21.81 -26.28
CA ALA A 159 -5.25 20.65 -26.86
C ALA A 159 -3.72 20.76 -26.74
N GLN A 160 -3.14 21.96 -26.82
CA GLN A 160 -1.71 22.16 -26.67
C GLN A 160 -1.28 21.88 -25.24
N ALA A 161 -2.00 22.44 -24.26
CA ALA A 161 -1.74 22.19 -22.84
C ALA A 161 -1.89 20.70 -22.51
N PHE A 162 -2.88 20.01 -23.08
CA PHE A 162 -3.04 18.57 -22.94
C PHE A 162 -1.82 17.79 -23.43
N LEU A 163 -1.36 18.04 -24.66
CA LEU A 163 -0.17 17.39 -25.22
C LEU A 163 1.06 17.68 -24.34
N MET A 164 1.28 18.93 -23.98
CA MET A 164 2.43 19.35 -23.17
C MET A 164 2.42 18.75 -21.76
N LYS A 165 1.26 18.64 -21.10
CA LYS A 165 1.12 18.04 -19.76
C LYS A 165 1.49 16.55 -19.78
N TYR A 166 1.04 15.81 -20.80
CA TYR A 166 1.22 14.36 -20.89
C TYR A 166 2.37 13.93 -21.81
N ARG A 167 3.24 14.86 -22.22
CA ARG A 167 4.32 14.61 -23.18
C ARG A 167 5.21 13.42 -22.82
N SER A 168 5.51 13.22 -21.54
CA SER A 168 6.42 12.15 -21.08
C SER A 168 5.81 10.76 -21.26
N LEU A 169 4.48 10.66 -21.33
CA LEU A 169 3.78 9.41 -21.57
C LEU A 169 3.67 9.08 -23.05
N MET A 170 3.85 10.04 -23.96
CA MET A 170 3.65 9.79 -25.39
C MET A 170 4.78 8.93 -25.96
N LYS A 171 4.45 8.12 -26.97
CA LYS A 171 5.40 7.26 -27.70
C LYS A 171 6.67 7.97 -28.17
N VAL A 172 6.54 9.24 -28.54
CA VAL A 172 7.63 10.07 -29.06
C VAL A 172 8.01 11.09 -28.00
N ASP A 173 9.30 11.25 -27.74
CA ASP A 173 9.79 12.29 -26.84
C ASP A 173 9.93 13.61 -27.59
N TYR A 174 9.16 14.62 -27.18
CA TYR A 174 9.16 15.95 -27.80
C TYR A 174 9.25 17.07 -26.76
N ALA A 175 9.82 18.20 -27.19
CA ALA A 175 9.97 19.40 -26.39
C ALA A 175 8.80 20.38 -26.58
N GLN A 176 8.22 20.45 -27.78
CA GLN A 176 7.15 21.38 -28.13
C GLN A 176 6.09 20.71 -29.02
N ALA A 177 4.85 21.13 -28.88
CA ALA A 177 3.75 20.78 -29.79
C ALA A 177 3.26 22.06 -30.50
N LYS A 178 3.23 22.03 -31.83
CA LYS A 178 2.79 23.15 -32.67
C LYS A 178 1.65 22.73 -33.57
N LEU A 179 0.56 23.48 -33.58
CA LEU A 179 -0.56 23.21 -34.48
C LEU A 179 -0.10 23.41 -35.93
N ALA A 180 -0.26 22.37 -36.75
CA ALA A 180 0.09 22.40 -38.17
C ALA A 180 -1.15 22.52 -39.04
N TYR A 181 -2.24 21.86 -38.65
CA TYR A 181 -3.47 21.84 -39.42
C TYR A 181 -4.70 21.68 -38.53
N GLN A 182 -5.79 22.35 -38.88
CA GLN A 182 -7.09 22.18 -38.23
C GLN A 182 -8.20 22.31 -39.28
N ALA A 183 -9.02 21.27 -39.43
CA ALA A 183 -10.22 21.28 -40.26
C ALA A 183 -11.19 20.17 -39.85
N ASP A 184 -12.49 20.42 -39.97
CA ASP A 184 -13.58 19.42 -39.87
C ASP A 184 -13.42 18.41 -38.72
N GLY A 185 -13.28 18.92 -37.48
CA GLY A 185 -13.14 18.06 -36.31
C GLY A 185 -11.81 17.31 -36.24
N LYS A 186 -10.80 17.67 -37.05
CA LYS A 186 -9.46 17.10 -36.97
C LYS A 186 -8.43 18.19 -36.72
N GLN A 187 -7.48 17.90 -35.83
CA GLN A 187 -6.30 18.74 -35.59
C GLN A 187 -5.04 17.89 -35.74
N SER A 188 -4.08 18.37 -36.52
CA SER A 188 -2.75 17.77 -36.64
C SER A 188 -1.72 18.68 -35.99
N TRP A 189 -1.00 18.13 -35.03
CA TRP A 189 0.02 18.80 -34.26
C TRP A 189 1.39 18.23 -34.61
N GLN A 190 2.33 19.09 -34.97
CA GLN A 190 3.73 18.74 -35.12
C GLN A 190 4.38 18.66 -33.74
N LEU A 191 5.05 17.53 -33.48
CA LEU A 191 5.81 17.27 -32.28
C LEU A 191 7.29 17.54 -32.58
N ILE A 192 7.86 18.53 -31.91
CA ILE A 192 9.21 19.06 -32.19
C ILE A 192 10.13 18.67 -31.03
N GLY A 193 11.26 18.04 -31.36
CA GLY A 193 12.32 17.63 -30.43
C GLY A 193 13.10 18.80 -29.82
N GLN A 194 14.00 18.50 -28.89
CA GLN A 194 14.86 19.53 -28.27
C GLN A 194 15.85 20.16 -29.27
N ASP A 195 16.21 19.41 -30.30
CA ASP A 195 17.07 19.78 -31.42
C ASP A 195 16.33 20.57 -32.52
N GLN A 196 15.09 20.98 -32.27
CA GLN A 196 14.18 21.62 -33.23
C GLN A 196 13.82 20.75 -34.44
N GLN A 197 14.09 19.44 -34.41
CA GLN A 197 13.68 18.53 -35.46
C GLN A 197 12.25 18.04 -35.25
N LEU A 198 11.56 17.70 -36.34
CA LEU A 198 10.26 17.05 -36.28
C LEU A 198 10.45 15.59 -35.85
N VAL A 199 9.91 15.22 -34.69
CA VAL A 199 10.03 13.86 -34.16
C VAL A 199 8.74 13.04 -34.33
N GLY A 200 7.61 13.71 -34.56
CA GLY A 200 6.33 13.03 -34.77
C GLY A 200 5.17 13.96 -35.07
N ARG A 201 3.99 13.36 -35.23
CA ARG A 201 2.72 14.05 -35.39
C ARG A 201 1.68 13.48 -34.44
N ALA A 202 0.90 14.36 -33.84
CA ALA A 202 -0.27 14.02 -33.04
C ALA A 202 -1.53 14.40 -33.81
N GLU A 203 -2.35 13.41 -34.14
CA GLU A 203 -3.63 13.60 -34.81
C GLU A 203 -4.76 13.49 -33.78
N MET A 204 -5.47 14.59 -33.55
CA MET A 204 -6.63 14.63 -32.67
C MET A 204 -7.90 14.69 -33.50
N LYS A 205 -8.91 13.94 -33.07
CA LYS A 205 -10.25 13.87 -33.65
C LYS A 205 -11.26 14.40 -32.65
N TYR A 206 -12.24 15.12 -33.16
CA TYR A 206 -13.33 15.74 -32.44
C TYR A 206 -14.65 15.47 -33.17
N ASP A 207 -15.75 15.48 -32.45
CA ASP A 207 -17.08 15.44 -33.04
C ASP A 207 -17.51 16.83 -33.55
N SER A 208 -18.74 16.91 -34.08
CA SER A 208 -19.32 18.17 -34.57
C SER A 208 -19.58 19.20 -33.48
N GLU A 209 -19.65 18.79 -32.22
CA GLU A 209 -19.92 19.64 -31.06
C GLU A 209 -18.61 20.07 -30.36
N GLY A 210 -17.46 19.57 -30.81
CA GLY A 210 -16.14 19.87 -30.26
C GLY A 210 -15.67 18.92 -29.17
N HIS A 211 -16.38 17.83 -28.91
CA HIS A 211 -15.93 16.81 -27.97
C HIS A 211 -14.78 16.00 -28.56
N PHE A 212 -13.80 15.69 -27.71
CA PHE A 212 -12.62 14.94 -28.06
C PHE A 212 -12.97 13.46 -28.26
N LEU A 213 -12.73 12.93 -29.46
CA LEU A 213 -12.98 11.53 -29.81
C LEU A 213 -11.72 10.67 -29.74
N GLY A 214 -10.54 11.25 -29.96
CA GLY A 214 -9.32 10.48 -29.86
C GLY A 214 -8.05 11.19 -30.32
N LEU A 215 -6.93 10.58 -29.99
CA LEU A 215 -5.57 11.01 -30.32
C LEU A 215 -4.78 9.83 -30.85
N ALA A 216 -4.09 10.01 -31.98
CA ALA A 216 -3.12 9.05 -32.50
C ALA A 216 -1.75 9.70 -32.63
N ILE A 217 -0.71 9.03 -32.14
CA ILE A 217 0.68 9.50 -32.24
C ILE A 217 1.42 8.72 -33.33
N GLN A 218 1.92 9.44 -34.32
CA GLN A 218 2.76 8.93 -35.39
C GLN A 218 4.20 9.42 -35.21
N THR A 219 5.18 8.55 -35.43
CA THR A 219 6.59 8.92 -35.46
C THR A 219 6.91 9.55 -36.81
N ALA A 220 7.74 10.59 -36.85
CA ALA A 220 8.22 11.14 -38.11
C ALA A 220 9.21 10.14 -38.74
N GLU A 221 8.97 9.77 -40.01
CA GLU A 221 9.94 9.05 -40.84
C GLU A 221 11.03 9.99 -41.35
#